data_AF-A0A6H1KDE1-F1
#
_entry.id   AF-A0A6H1KDE1-F1
#
_cell.length_a   1.000
_cell.length_b   1.000
_cell.length_c   1.000
_cell.angle_alpha   90.00
_cell.angle_beta   90.00
_cell.angle_gamma   90.00
#
_symmetry.space_group_name_H-M   'P 1'
#
loop_
_entity.id
_entity.type
_entity.pdbx_description
1 polymer ?
#
loop_
_entity_poly.entity_id
_entity_poly.type
_entity_poly.pdbx_seq_one_letter_code
_entity_poly.pdbx_strand_id
1 'polypeptide(L)' 'MMVAGIALGAWLVFGAPHDWEGNVRLVKMAMGLAATGMITGGARLIFWQPEDGPAGAAREAGVG' A
#
# COMPACT_ATOMS: atom_id res chain seq x y z
N MET A 1 -0.08 5.46 -6.69
CA MET A 1 -0.20 5.43 -5.22
C MET A 1 0.97 4.75 -4.54
N MET A 2 1.41 3.56 -4.97
CA MET A 2 2.59 2.87 -4.41
C MET A 2 3.88 3.73 -4.41
N VAL A 3 4.23 4.34 -5.54
CA VAL A 3 5.41 5.23 -5.65
C VAL A 3 5.33 6.42 -4.70
N ALA A 4 4.14 7.01 -4.54
CA ALA A 4 3.92 8.10 -3.60
C ALA A 4 4.09 7.64 -2.14
N GLY A 5 3.63 6.43 -1.81
CA GLY A 5 3.86 5.81 -0.50
C GLY A 5 5.35 5.56 -0.22
N ILE A 6 6.11 5.08 -1.21
CA ILE A 6 7.57 4.88 -1.08
C ILE A 6 8.28 6.23 -0.89
N ALA A 7 7.95 7.23 -1.71
CA ALA A 7 8.53 8.56 -1.61
C ALA A 7 8.23 9.22 -0.24
N LEU A 8 7.00 9.09 0.25
CA LEU A 8 6.59 9.58 1.57
C LEU A 8 7.33 8.86 2.69
N GLY A 9 7.49 7.54 2.60
CA GLY A 9 8.30 6.76 3.54
C GLY A 9 9.77 7.19 3.56
N ALA A 10 10.38 7.38 2.38
CA ALA A 10 11.75 7.85 2.27
C ALA A 10 11.91 9.26 2.86
N TRP A 11 10.97 10.16 2.58
CA TRP A 11 10.97 11.51 3.15
C TRP A 11 10.82 11.50 4.69
N LEU A 12 9.96 10.64 5.24
CA LEU A 12 9.83 10.47 6.69
C LEU A 12 11.11 10.01 7.40
N VAL A 13 11.97 9.27 6.69
CA VAL A 13 13.24 8.74 7.20
C VAL A 13 14.38 9.76 7.06
N PHE A 14 14.51 10.39 5.89
CA PHE A 14 15.68 11.21 5.56
C PHE A 14 15.42 12.73 5.58
N GLY A 15 14.17 13.16 5.42
CA GLY A 15 13.81 14.57 5.21
C GLY A 15 12.91 15.18 6.28
N ALA A 16 12.25 14.37 7.12
CA ALA A 16 11.40 14.91 8.18
C ALA A 16 12.26 15.63 9.25
N PRO A 17 11.87 16.84 9.69
CA PRO A 17 12.59 17.58 10.71
C PRO A 17 12.81 16.74 11.99
N HIS A 18 14.02 16.83 12.54
CA HIS A 18 14.42 16.02 13.70
C HIS A 18 13.59 16.35 14.95
N ASP A 19 13.21 17.62 15.12
CA ASP A 19 12.44 18.15 16.25
C ASP A 19 10.95 17.78 16.23
N TRP A 20 10.55 16.73 15.49
CA TRP A 20 9.19 16.21 15.52
C TRP A 20 8.93 15.41 16.80
N GLU A 21 9.01 16.10 17.93
CA GLU A 21 8.72 15.60 19.28
C GLU A 21 7.32 16.04 19.75
N GLY A 22 6.74 15.34 20.73
CA GLY A 22 5.41 15.66 21.26
C GLY A 22 4.25 15.40 20.28
N ASN A 23 3.34 16.38 20.11
CA ASN A 23 2.09 16.22 19.35
C ASN A 23 2.28 15.81 17.88
N VAL A 24 3.40 16.22 17.26
CA VAL A 24 3.70 15.89 15.86
C VAL A 24 4.23 14.46 15.68
N ARG A 25 4.59 13.77 16.77
CA ARG A 25 4.98 12.35 16.73
C ARG A 25 3.82 11.45 16.31
N LEU A 26 2.60 11.73 16.78
CA LEU A 26 1.41 10.98 16.39
C LEU A 26 1.09 11.19 14.91
N VAL A 27 1.22 12.42 14.44
CA VAL A 27 1.09 12.76 13.01
C VAL A 27 2.10 11.99 12.17
N LYS A 28 3.37 11.92 12.62
CA LYS A 28 4.43 11.15 11.96
C LYS A 28 4.08 9.66 11.84
N MET A 29 3.53 9.08 12.91
CA MET A 29 3.07 7.69 12.93
C MET A 29 1.89 7.45 11.98
N ALA A 30 0.89 8.34 11.99
CA ALA A 30 -0.25 8.26 11.08
C ALA A 30 0.18 8.37 9.62
N MET A 31 1.16 9.23 9.32
CA MET A 31 1.72 9.39 7.99
C MET A 31 2.52 8.17 7.54
N GLY A 32 3.24 7.52 8.46
CA GLY A 32 3.89 6.23 8.21
C GLY A 32 2.87 5.13 7.88
N LEU A 33 1.79 5.00 8.67
CA LEU A 33 0.70 4.05 8.39
C LEU A 33 0.03 4.32 7.04
N ALA A 34 -0.19 5.59 6.69
CA ALA A 34 -0.74 5.97 5.40
C ALA A 34 0.20 5.57 4.25
N ALA A 35 1.51 5.80 4.39
CA ALA A 35 2.51 5.38 3.41
C ALA A 35 2.50 3.85 3.22
N THR A 36 2.50 3.08 4.31
CA THR A 36 2.39 1.62 4.25
C THR A 36 1.10 1.18 3.57
N GLY A 37 -0.04 1.78 3.91
CA GLY A 37 -1.32 1.49 3.28
C GLY A 37 -1.32 1.78 1.77
N MET A 38 -0.70 2.87 1.33
CA MET A 38 -0.57 3.17 -0.10
C MET A 38 0.34 2.19 -0.84
N ILE A 39 1.41 1.73 -0.20
CA ILE A 39 2.33 0.73 -0.77
C ILE A 39 1.61 -0.61 -0.89
N THR A 40 1.09 -1.14 0.22
CA THR A 40 0.41 -2.44 0.25
C THR A 40 -0.85 -2.45 -0.60
N GLY A 41 -1.68 -1.40 -0.52
CA GLY A 41 -2.87 -1.25 -1.35
C GLY A 41 -2.53 -1.11 -2.84
N GLY A 42 -1.50 -0.32 -3.17
CA GLY A 42 -1.03 -0.18 -4.55
C GLY A 42 -0.47 -1.49 -5.12
N ALA A 43 0.34 -2.22 -4.34
CA ALA A 43 0.85 -3.53 -4.70
C ALA A 43 -0.30 -4.53 -4.88
N ARG A 44 -1.28 -4.55 -3.96
CA ARG A 44 -2.46 -5.40 -4.09
C ARG A 44 -3.21 -5.09 -5.38
N LEU A 45 -3.45 -3.84 -5.74
CA LEU A 45 -4.16 -3.52 -6.99
C LEU A 45 -3.43 -3.98 -8.26
N ILE A 46 -2.10 -4.03 -8.25
CA ILE A 46 -1.29 -4.43 -9.41
C ILE A 46 -1.10 -5.95 -9.47
N PHE A 47 -0.91 -6.60 -8.32
CA PHE A 47 -0.50 -7.99 -8.23
C PHE A 47 -1.57 -8.93 -7.66
N TRP A 48 -2.75 -8.43 -7.28
CA TRP A 48 -3.84 -9.27 -6.80
C TRP A 48 -4.38 -10.14 -7.92
N GLN A 49 -4.16 -11.44 -7.76
CA GLN A 49 -4.86 -12.47 -8.50
C GLN A 49 -5.91 -13.07 -7.56
N PRO A 50 -7.21 -13.05 -7.92
CA PRO A 50 -8.18 -13.81 -7.18
C PRO A 50 -7.90 -15.30 -7.41
N GLU A 51 -7.44 -16.00 -6.37
CA GLU A 51 -7.47 -17.46 -6.33
C GLU A 51 -8.95 -17.89 -6.48
N ASP A 52 -9.25 -18.45 -7.66
CA ASP A 52 -10.47 -19.16 -8.06
C ASP A 52 -11.80 -18.66 -7.46
N GLY A 53 -12.19 -17.44 -7.85
CA GLY A 53 -13.60 -17.07 -7.91
C GLY A 53 -14.29 -17.71 -9.12
N PRO A 54 -15.64 -17.76 -9.18
CA PRO A 54 -16.45 -18.50 -10.16
C PRO A 54 -16.18 -18.22 -11.65
N ALA A 55 -15.29 -17.28 -11.98
CA ALA A 55 -14.74 -17.06 -13.30
C ALA A 55 -13.78 -18.17 -13.78
N GLY A 56 -13.18 -18.96 -12.88
CA GLY A 56 -12.37 -20.14 -13.23
C GLY A 56 -13.23 -21.29 -13.77
N ALA A 57 -14.33 -21.60 -13.08
CA ALA A 57 -15.25 -22.68 -13.46
C ALA A 57 -15.98 -22.43 -14.80
N ALA A 58 -16.25 -21.17 -15.14
CA ALA A 58 -16.91 -20.81 -16.42
C ALA A 58 -16.00 -21.01 -17.65
N ARG A 59 -14.68 -21.00 -17.48
CA ARG A 59 -13.73 -21.23 -18.58
C ARG A 59 -13.49 -22.71 -18.87
N GLU A 60 -13.66 -23.57 -17.88
CA GLU A 60 -13.53 -25.02 -18.05
C GLU A 60 -14.82 -25.66 -18.59
N ALA A 61 -16.00 -25.12 -18.27
CA ALA A 61 -17.27 -25.60 -18.80
C ALA A 61 -17.54 -25.19 -20.28
N GLY A 62 -16.74 -24.30 -20.86
CA GLY A 62 -16.84 -23.85 -22.25
C GLY A 62 -15.93 -24.60 -23.23
N VAL A 63 -15.17 -25.59 -22.74
CA VAL A 63 -14.36 -26.50 -23.57
C VAL A 63 -14.81 -27.92 -23.24
N GLY A 64 -15.96 -28.30 -23.79
CA GLY A 64 -16.52 -29.64 -23.74
C GLY A 64 -17.32 -29.89 -25.00
#